data_AF-Q5C2A4-F1
#
_entry.id   AF-Q5C2A4-F1
#
_cell.length_a   1.000
_cell.length_b   1.000
_cell.length_c   1.000
_cell.angle_alpha   90.00
_cell.angle_beta   90.00
_cell.angle_gamma   90.00
#
_symmetry.space_group_name_H-M   'P 1'
#
loop_
_entity.id
_entity.type
_entity.pdbx_description
1 polymer ?
#
loop_
_entity_poly.entity_id
_entity_poly.type
_entity_poly.pdbx_seq_one_letter_code
_entity_poly.pdbx_strand_id
1 'polypeptide(L)'
;FYSCDLLHEIMSYQMLNVDTKSTKPFPGQKPGTSGLRKPTKTFMEHGYTENFIQSILNATVGDLLAKSQPVRLLLGGDGRYFVRESLQKIIIPICLANGVSELFVGQNGILSTPAASCVIRKHQLNGGILLTASHNPGGPNADFGIKYNCENGGPAPEKVTDAIFAQSEKLTSYKITKESLNIQLNSIGSTKYTLSSGQTV
;
A
#
# COMPACT_ATOMS: atom_id res chain seq x y z
N PHE A 1 -46.30 17.98 -16.75
CA PHE A 1 -44.91 17.91 -17.23
C PHE A 1 -44.01 18.59 -16.20
N TYR A 2 -43.59 17.88 -15.16
CA TYR A 2 -42.50 18.34 -14.29
C TYR A 2 -41.23 17.68 -14.79
N SER A 3 -40.36 18.50 -15.37
CA SER A 3 -39.02 18.10 -15.79
C SER A 3 -38.26 17.70 -14.55
N CYS A 4 -37.98 16.41 -14.41
CA CYS A 4 -37.05 15.90 -13.43
C CYS A 4 -35.68 16.46 -13.80
N ASP A 5 -35.08 17.23 -12.91
CA ASP A 5 -33.75 17.81 -13.07
C ASP A 5 -32.76 16.71 -13.46
N LEU A 6 -32.32 16.74 -14.72
CA LEU A 6 -31.13 16.07 -15.21
C LEU A 6 -29.92 16.72 -14.54
N LEU A 7 -29.70 16.40 -13.27
CA LEU A 7 -28.45 16.67 -12.59
C LEU A 7 -27.40 15.78 -13.26
N HIS A 8 -26.58 16.37 -14.12
CA HIS A 8 -25.27 15.80 -14.40
C HIS A 8 -24.47 15.90 -13.11
N GLU A 9 -24.40 14.81 -12.37
CA GLU A 9 -23.36 14.63 -11.36
C GLU A 9 -22.04 14.58 -12.13
N ILE A 10 -21.39 15.74 -12.31
CA ILE A 10 -20.02 15.81 -12.82
C ILE A 10 -19.12 15.33 -11.68
N MET A 11 -19.17 14.02 -11.41
CA MET A 11 -18.13 13.37 -10.64
C MET A 11 -16.89 13.41 -11.51
N SER A 12 -15.95 14.30 -11.17
CA SER A 12 -14.63 14.32 -11.80
C SER A 12 -13.89 13.05 -11.40
N TYR A 13 -14.13 11.95 -12.10
CA TYR A 13 -13.36 10.74 -11.93
C TYR A 13 -11.99 10.97 -12.55
N GLN A 14 -10.97 11.08 -11.70
CA GLN A 14 -9.60 11.04 -12.18
C GLN A 14 -9.34 9.63 -12.73
N MET A 15 -9.23 9.53 -14.06
CA MET A 15 -8.82 8.31 -14.73
C MET A 15 -7.32 8.08 -14.47
N LEU A 16 -6.96 6.87 -14.05
CA LEU A 16 -5.59 6.49 -13.74
C LEU A 16 -5.09 5.46 -14.75
N ASN A 17 -4.00 5.78 -15.44
CA ASN A 17 -3.31 4.83 -16.30
C ASN A 17 -2.31 4.02 -15.47
N VAL A 18 -2.33 2.71 -15.66
CA VAL A 18 -1.33 1.82 -15.06
C VAL A 18 -0.09 1.80 -15.94
N ASP A 19 1.08 2.00 -15.32
CA ASP A 19 2.37 1.73 -15.91
C ASP A 19 2.98 0.46 -15.29
N THR A 20 3.72 -0.29 -16.09
CA THR A 20 4.51 -1.43 -15.62
C THR A 20 5.99 -1.08 -15.77
N LYS A 21 6.66 -0.85 -14.65
CA LYS A 21 8.08 -0.49 -14.61
C LYS A 21 8.90 -1.76 -14.48
N SER A 22 9.89 -1.92 -15.37
CA SER A 22 10.91 -2.95 -15.23
C SER A 22 11.80 -2.67 -14.01
N THR A 23 12.18 -3.71 -13.30
CA THR A 23 13.05 -3.64 -12.12
C THR A 23 13.96 -4.86 -12.04
N LYS A 24 14.89 -4.84 -11.09
CA LYS A 24 15.71 -6.00 -10.71
C LYS A 24 15.46 -6.35 -9.24
N PRO A 25 15.55 -7.62 -8.85
CA PRO A 25 15.50 -8.03 -7.46
C PRO A 25 16.54 -7.28 -6.61
N PHE A 26 16.15 -6.89 -5.39
CA PHE A 26 17.08 -6.34 -4.41
C PHE A 26 17.47 -7.44 -3.41
N PRO A 27 18.77 -7.66 -3.15
CA PRO A 27 19.20 -8.69 -2.21
C PRO A 27 18.74 -8.36 -0.79
N GLY A 28 18.28 -9.38 -0.06
CA GLY A 28 18.02 -9.28 1.37
C GLY A 28 16.75 -8.49 1.74
N GLN A 29 15.76 -8.40 0.86
CA GLN A 29 14.39 -7.97 1.20
C GLN A 29 13.61 -9.06 1.95
N LYS A 30 14.24 -9.68 2.96
CA LYS A 30 13.65 -10.74 3.78
C LYS A 30 12.98 -10.12 5.02
N PRO A 31 11.65 -10.04 5.10
CA PRO A 31 10.98 -9.60 6.32
C PRO A 31 11.04 -10.69 7.39
N GLY A 32 11.15 -10.28 8.65
CA GLY A 32 10.78 -11.13 9.78
C GLY A 32 9.31 -10.93 10.17
N THR A 33 8.86 -11.59 11.23
CA THR A 33 7.51 -11.39 11.82
C THR A 33 7.27 -9.95 12.28
N SER A 34 8.35 -9.21 12.51
CA SER A 34 8.34 -7.78 12.83
C SER A 34 8.50 -6.84 11.62
N GLY A 35 8.45 -7.37 10.40
CA GLY A 35 8.63 -6.65 9.14
C GLY A 35 10.08 -6.63 8.64
N LEU A 36 10.28 -5.97 7.49
CA LEU A 36 11.59 -5.64 6.94
C LEU A 36 12.05 -4.31 7.56
N ARG A 37 13.26 -4.28 8.13
CA ARG A 37 13.88 -3.08 8.71
C ARG A 37 15.25 -2.85 8.09
N LYS A 38 15.50 -1.61 7.68
CA LYS A 38 16.74 -1.13 7.04
C LYS A 38 16.89 0.37 7.35
N PRO A 39 18.08 0.94 7.12
CA PRO A 39 18.24 2.38 7.16
C PRO A 39 17.23 3.09 6.26
N THR A 40 16.72 4.24 6.69
CA THR A 40 15.74 5.04 5.93
C THR A 40 16.22 5.31 4.51
N LYS A 41 17.52 5.59 4.34
CA LYS A 41 18.13 5.82 3.03
C LYS A 41 17.95 4.65 2.07
N THR A 42 18.03 3.41 2.55
CA THR A 42 17.83 2.22 1.72
C THR A 42 16.40 2.16 1.17
N PHE A 43 15.39 2.50 1.97
CA PHE A 43 14.01 2.57 1.47
C PHE A 43 13.77 3.72 0.49
N MET A 44 14.57 4.78 0.57
CA MET A 44 14.52 5.92 -0.35
C MET A 44 15.27 5.67 -1.66
N GLU A 45 16.04 4.57 -1.78
CA GLU A 45 16.64 4.17 -3.04
C GLU A 45 15.54 3.80 -4.04
N HIS A 46 15.62 4.37 -5.25
CA HIS A 46 14.64 4.14 -6.30
C HIS A 46 14.47 2.65 -6.60
N GLY A 47 13.23 2.17 -6.55
CA GLY A 47 12.88 0.77 -6.79
C GLY A 47 12.91 -0.11 -5.55
N TYR A 48 13.55 0.31 -4.45
CA TYR A 48 13.64 -0.55 -3.26
C TYR A 48 12.28 -0.75 -2.60
N THR A 49 11.60 0.35 -2.27
CA THR A 49 10.26 0.31 -1.65
C THR A 49 9.23 -0.24 -2.65
N GLU A 50 9.32 0.17 -3.91
CA GLU A 50 8.43 -0.26 -4.98
C GLU A 50 8.44 -1.78 -5.14
N ASN A 51 9.64 -2.38 -5.22
CA ASN A 51 9.79 -3.82 -5.30
C ASN A 51 9.18 -4.51 -4.10
N PHE A 52 9.48 -4.03 -2.89
CA PHE A 52 9.02 -4.70 -1.68
C PHE A 52 7.49 -4.65 -1.54
N ILE A 53 6.86 -3.52 -1.88
CA ILE A 53 5.40 -3.39 -1.87
C ILE A 53 4.77 -4.29 -2.93
N GLN A 54 5.32 -4.36 -4.14
CA GLN A 54 4.83 -5.27 -5.17
C GLN A 54 4.96 -6.73 -4.73
N SER A 55 6.07 -7.12 -4.08
CA SER A 55 6.26 -8.46 -3.52
C SER A 55 5.24 -8.79 -2.43
N ILE A 56 4.93 -7.83 -1.54
CA ILE A 56 3.85 -7.98 -0.54
C ILE A 56 2.53 -8.28 -1.24
N LEU A 57 2.13 -7.46 -2.23
CA LEU A 57 0.86 -7.65 -2.93
C LEU A 57 0.80 -9.01 -3.63
N ASN A 58 1.84 -9.37 -4.37
CA ASN A 58 1.92 -10.65 -5.09
C ASN A 58 1.80 -11.85 -4.14
N ALA A 59 2.45 -11.80 -2.98
CA ALA A 59 2.48 -12.92 -2.03
C ALA A 59 1.22 -13.06 -1.18
N THR A 60 0.50 -11.95 -0.92
CA THR A 60 -0.57 -11.92 0.09
C THR A 60 -1.97 -11.86 -0.53
N VAL A 61 -2.14 -11.04 -1.56
CA VAL A 61 -3.45 -10.77 -2.18
C VAL A 61 -3.45 -10.97 -3.70
N GLY A 62 -2.32 -11.41 -4.27
CA GLY A 62 -2.13 -11.57 -5.71
C GLY A 62 -3.17 -12.48 -6.37
N ASP A 63 -3.54 -13.58 -5.72
CA ASP A 63 -4.57 -14.50 -6.23
C ASP A 63 -5.97 -13.86 -6.28
N LEU A 64 -6.29 -12.99 -5.33
CA LEU A 64 -7.56 -12.24 -5.30
C LEU A 64 -7.58 -11.21 -6.43
N LEU A 65 -6.48 -10.45 -6.57
CA LEU A 65 -6.32 -9.44 -7.63
C LEU A 65 -6.38 -10.08 -9.02
N ALA A 66 -5.73 -11.22 -9.23
CA ALA A 66 -5.75 -11.95 -10.50
C ALA A 66 -7.15 -12.46 -10.89
N LYS A 67 -8.01 -12.71 -9.89
CA LYS A 67 -9.41 -13.11 -10.08
C LYS A 67 -10.38 -11.92 -10.07
N SER A 68 -9.86 -10.69 -10.09
CA SER A 68 -10.64 -9.46 -9.99
C SER A 68 -11.57 -9.42 -8.78
N GLN A 69 -11.18 -10.06 -7.67
CA GLN A 69 -11.94 -10.01 -6.42
C GLN A 69 -11.61 -8.71 -5.66
N PRO A 70 -12.58 -8.11 -4.94
CA PRO A 70 -12.32 -6.94 -4.12
C PRO A 70 -11.22 -7.19 -3.09
N VAL A 71 -10.23 -6.31 -3.07
CA VAL A 71 -9.14 -6.30 -2.08
C VAL A 71 -9.16 -4.97 -1.34
N ARG A 72 -9.19 -5.02 -0.01
CA ARG A 72 -9.26 -3.87 0.88
C ARG A 72 -8.10 -3.94 1.85
N LEU A 73 -7.26 -2.90 1.87
CA LEU A 73 -6.04 -2.88 2.69
C LEU A 73 -5.99 -1.67 3.60
N LEU A 74 -5.36 -1.84 4.75
CA LEU A 74 -5.03 -0.76 5.68
C LEU A 74 -3.60 -0.28 5.48
N LEU A 75 -3.40 1.04 5.45
CA LEU A 75 -2.10 1.70 5.35
C LEU A 75 -1.91 2.71 6.48
N GLY A 76 -0.74 2.74 7.09
CA GLY A 76 -0.40 3.73 8.11
C GLY A 76 0.87 3.37 8.86
N GLY A 77 1.33 4.25 9.74
CA GLY A 77 2.59 4.06 10.44
C GLY A 77 2.77 4.91 11.68
N ASP A 78 3.97 4.85 12.24
CA ASP A 78 4.33 5.53 13.50
C ASP A 78 4.73 7.01 13.33
N GLY A 79 4.61 7.56 12.11
CA GLY A 79 4.94 8.95 11.81
C GLY A 79 6.42 9.26 11.59
N ARG A 80 7.29 8.25 11.54
CA ARG A 80 8.70 8.47 11.22
C ARG A 80 8.91 9.11 9.84
N TYR A 81 10.07 9.72 9.66
CA TYR A 81 10.46 10.59 8.55
C TYR A 81 9.84 10.27 7.17
N PHE A 82 9.95 9.03 6.70
CA PHE A 82 9.56 8.65 5.33
C PHE A 82 8.09 8.16 5.20
N VAL A 83 7.29 8.17 6.26
CA VAL A 83 5.92 7.60 6.25
C VAL A 83 5.01 8.31 5.25
N ARG A 84 4.84 9.64 5.35
CA ARG A 84 3.93 10.37 4.45
C ARG A 84 4.35 10.27 3.00
N GLU A 85 5.64 10.45 2.74
CA GLU A 85 6.18 10.44 1.39
C GLU A 85 6.03 9.06 0.73
N SER A 86 6.43 7.99 1.42
CA SER A 86 6.27 6.62 0.91
C SER A 86 4.81 6.26 0.66
N LEU A 87 3.87 6.68 1.53
CA LEU A 87 2.44 6.45 1.30
C LEU A 87 1.96 7.14 0.02
N GLN A 88 2.18 8.45 -0.10
CA GLN A 88 1.62 9.25 -1.18
C GLN A 88 2.28 8.95 -2.53
N LYS A 89 3.60 8.78 -2.56
CA LYS A 89 4.35 8.67 -3.82
C LYS A 89 4.58 7.24 -4.29
N ILE A 90 4.47 6.25 -3.40
CA ILE A 90 4.86 4.86 -3.71
C ILE A 90 3.71 3.89 -3.40
N ILE A 91 3.34 3.75 -2.13
CA ILE A 91 2.50 2.64 -1.68
C ILE A 91 1.07 2.76 -2.22
N ILE A 92 0.45 3.94 -2.11
CA ILE A 92 -0.92 4.14 -2.62
C ILE A 92 -0.95 4.00 -4.16
N PRO A 93 -0.09 4.68 -4.94
CA PRO A 93 0.02 4.47 -6.38
C PRO A 93 0.17 2.99 -6.80
N ILE A 94 1.04 2.23 -6.13
CA ILE A 94 1.25 0.80 -6.44
C ILE A 94 0.02 -0.03 -6.09
N CYS A 95 -0.61 0.20 -4.94
CA CYS A 95 -1.82 -0.53 -4.54
C CYS A 95 -2.96 -0.30 -5.54
N LEU A 96 -3.24 0.96 -5.90
CA LEU A 96 -4.28 1.28 -6.87
C LEU A 96 -3.96 0.68 -8.25
N ALA A 97 -2.71 0.79 -8.72
CA ALA A 97 -2.29 0.23 -10.01
C ALA A 97 -2.36 -1.30 -10.08
N ASN A 98 -2.31 -1.98 -8.94
CA ASN A 98 -2.51 -3.42 -8.84
C ASN A 98 -3.99 -3.83 -8.72
N GLY A 99 -4.92 -2.86 -8.63
CA GLY A 99 -6.35 -3.12 -8.55
C GLY A 99 -6.87 -3.34 -7.13
N VAL A 100 -6.15 -2.88 -6.10
CA VAL A 100 -6.68 -2.83 -4.72
C VAL A 100 -7.88 -1.89 -4.70
N SER A 101 -9.05 -2.43 -4.41
CA SER A 101 -10.35 -1.74 -4.55
C SER A 101 -10.68 -0.72 -3.47
N GLU A 102 -10.02 -0.80 -2.30
CA GLU A 102 -10.21 0.19 -1.24
C GLU A 102 -8.97 0.26 -0.34
N LEU A 103 -8.56 1.48 0.01
CA LEU A 103 -7.46 1.73 0.92
C LEU A 103 -7.95 2.52 2.14
N PHE A 104 -7.84 1.92 3.32
CA PHE A 104 -8.01 2.61 4.59
C PHE A 104 -6.67 3.23 4.94
N VAL A 105 -6.61 4.56 5.08
CA VAL A 105 -5.34 5.24 5.38
C VAL A 105 -5.49 6.05 6.66
N GLY A 106 -4.56 5.88 7.60
CA GLY A 106 -4.53 6.68 8.82
C GLY A 106 -4.37 8.18 8.50
N GLN A 107 -5.08 9.05 9.22
CA GLN A 107 -4.94 10.50 9.05
C GLN A 107 -3.47 10.89 9.29
N ASN A 108 -2.94 11.73 8.41
CA ASN A 108 -1.53 12.11 8.33
C ASN A 108 -0.55 10.94 8.09
N GLY A 109 -1.06 9.77 7.70
CA GLY A 109 -0.31 8.51 7.66
C GLY A 109 -0.10 7.89 9.04
N ILE A 110 -0.72 8.40 10.10
CA ILE A 110 -0.51 7.98 11.48
C ILE A 110 -1.48 6.88 11.85
N LEU A 111 -0.94 5.75 12.30
CA LEU A 111 -1.71 4.63 12.82
C LEU A 111 -0.84 3.73 13.71
N SER A 112 -1.23 3.58 14.98
CA SER A 112 -0.53 2.67 15.89
C SER A 112 -0.78 1.20 15.50
N THR A 113 0.16 0.31 15.80
CA THR A 113 -0.01 -1.12 15.50
C THR A 113 -1.26 -1.75 16.15
N PRO A 114 -1.61 -1.45 17.43
CA PRO A 114 -2.86 -1.94 18.01
C PRO A 114 -4.11 -1.38 17.31
N ALA A 115 -4.10 -0.09 16.94
CA ALA A 115 -5.21 0.51 16.19
C ALA A 115 -5.35 -0.16 14.81
N ALA A 116 -4.23 -0.46 14.15
CA ALA A 116 -4.25 -1.14 12.88
C ALA A 116 -4.87 -2.54 12.97
N SER A 117 -4.48 -3.32 13.98
CA SER A 117 -5.08 -4.64 14.25
C SER A 117 -6.60 -4.56 14.47
N CYS A 118 -7.03 -3.55 15.25
CA CYS A 118 -8.45 -3.29 15.51
C CYS A 118 -9.21 -2.97 14.22
N VAL A 119 -8.69 -2.05 13.39
CA VAL A 119 -9.34 -1.61 12.15
C VAL A 119 -9.43 -2.75 11.14
N ILE A 120 -8.36 -3.54 10.96
CA ILE A 120 -8.37 -4.71 10.05
C ILE A 120 -9.51 -5.66 10.42
N ARG A 121 -9.61 -6.02 11.70
CA ARG A 121 -10.65 -6.95 12.19
C ARG A 121 -12.04 -6.35 12.11
N LYS A 122 -12.20 -5.09 12.53
CA LYS A 122 -13.50 -4.40 12.56
C LYS A 122 -14.11 -4.24 11.17
N HIS A 123 -13.27 -3.94 10.18
CA HIS A 123 -13.70 -3.69 8.80
C HIS A 123 -13.51 -4.90 7.87
N GLN A 124 -13.04 -6.03 8.40
CA GLN A 124 -12.80 -7.29 7.67
C GLN A 124 -11.91 -7.07 6.44
N LEU A 125 -10.81 -6.35 6.64
CA LEU A 125 -9.83 -6.04 5.60
C LEU A 125 -8.98 -7.27 5.28
N ASN A 126 -8.43 -7.36 4.07
CA ASN A 126 -7.56 -8.47 3.66
C ASN A 126 -6.19 -8.43 4.36
N GLY A 127 -5.85 -7.31 5.00
CA GLY A 127 -4.62 -7.12 5.74
C GLY A 127 -4.24 -5.65 5.85
N GLY A 128 -2.99 -5.38 6.18
CA GLY A 128 -2.47 -4.02 6.22
C GLY A 128 -0.95 -3.92 6.12
N ILE A 129 -0.49 -2.83 5.53
CA ILE A 129 0.92 -2.46 5.41
C ILE A 129 1.21 -1.35 6.42
N LEU A 130 2.04 -1.68 7.41
CA LEU A 130 2.38 -0.81 8.53
C LEU A 130 3.81 -0.28 8.37
N LEU A 131 3.97 1.04 8.48
CA LEU A 131 5.23 1.75 8.32
C LEU A 131 5.81 2.10 9.69
N THR A 132 6.61 1.18 10.22
CA THR A 132 7.21 1.31 11.55
C THR A 132 8.45 0.44 11.69
N ALA A 133 9.44 0.93 12.42
CA ALA A 133 10.56 0.13 12.93
C ALA A 133 10.46 -0.10 14.45
N SER A 134 9.24 0.04 15.01
CA SER A 134 8.93 -0.13 16.43
C SER A 134 9.81 0.79 17.31
N HIS A 135 10.71 0.22 18.11
CA HIS A 135 11.56 0.97 19.02
C HIS A 135 12.82 1.56 18.34
N ASN A 136 13.13 1.18 17.10
CA ASN A 136 14.29 1.70 16.39
C ASN A 136 14.14 3.22 16.12
N PRO A 137 15.23 3.99 16.25
CA PRO A 137 15.21 5.43 16.04
C PRO A 137 14.71 5.78 14.63
N GLY A 138 13.97 6.88 14.51
CA GLY A 138 13.45 7.40 13.25
C GLY A 138 14.20 8.64 12.78
N GLY A 139 14.29 8.85 11.47
CA GLY A 139 14.98 10.00 10.89
C GLY A 139 15.65 9.67 9.56
N PRO A 140 16.14 10.68 8.82
CA PRO A 140 16.76 10.49 7.51
C PRO A 140 18.05 9.64 7.57
N ASN A 141 18.74 9.63 8.72
CA ASN A 141 19.96 8.83 8.95
C ASN A 141 19.74 7.67 9.95
N ALA A 142 18.48 7.33 10.25
CA ALA A 142 18.12 6.26 11.19
C ALA A 142 17.38 5.13 10.45
N ASP A 143 16.45 4.44 11.12
CA ASP A 143 15.78 3.27 10.58
C ASP A 143 14.37 3.57 10.06
N PHE A 144 13.99 2.81 9.04
CA PHE A 144 12.62 2.68 8.57
C PHE A 144 12.25 1.19 8.52
N GLY A 145 10.94 0.91 8.52
CA GLY A 145 10.47 -0.44 8.48
C GLY A 145 9.10 -0.56 7.84
N ILE A 146 8.89 -1.67 7.16
CA ILE A 146 7.62 -2.03 6.51
C ILE A 146 7.22 -3.42 7.00
N LYS A 147 6.03 -3.51 7.60
CA LYS A 147 5.46 -4.73 8.15
C LYS A 147 4.12 -5.03 7.47
N TYR A 148 3.83 -6.32 7.26
CA TYR A 148 2.50 -6.77 6.85
C TYR A 148 1.76 -7.41 8.04
N ASN A 149 0.49 -7.04 8.20
CA ASN A 149 -0.46 -7.73 9.06
C ASN A 149 -1.51 -8.44 8.19
N CYS A 150 -1.88 -9.66 8.58
CA CYS A 150 -2.89 -10.48 7.91
C CYS A 150 -4.33 -10.05 8.30
N GLU A 151 -5.32 -10.66 7.66
CA GLU A 151 -6.76 -10.44 7.84
C GLU A 151 -7.25 -10.65 9.28
N ASN A 152 -6.55 -11.47 10.07
CA ASN A 152 -6.82 -11.62 11.50
C ASN A 152 -6.34 -10.43 12.36
N GLY A 153 -5.74 -9.41 11.72
CA GLY A 153 -5.15 -8.22 12.35
C GLY A 153 -3.80 -8.46 13.01
N GLY A 154 -3.27 -9.68 12.97
CA GLY A 154 -1.98 -10.07 13.54
C GLY A 154 -0.81 -9.90 12.57
N PRO A 155 0.44 -10.01 13.05
CA PRO A 155 1.63 -10.01 12.18
C PRO A 155 1.58 -11.16 11.17
N ALA A 156 2.18 -10.95 9.99
CA ALA A 156 2.41 -12.01 9.02
C ALA A 156 3.19 -13.19 9.65
N PRO A 157 2.68 -14.44 9.56
CA PRO A 157 3.41 -15.62 10.00
C PRO A 157 4.57 -15.93 9.04
N GLU A 158 5.50 -16.80 9.46
CA GLU A 158 6.71 -17.13 8.69
C GLU A 158 6.42 -17.56 7.25
N LYS A 159 5.40 -18.40 7.06
CA LYS A 159 4.95 -18.82 5.72
C LYS A 159 4.65 -17.64 4.79
N VAL A 160 4.06 -16.56 5.33
CA VAL A 160 3.75 -15.36 4.56
C VAL A 160 5.00 -14.52 4.34
N THR A 161 5.85 -14.35 5.35
CA THR A 161 7.10 -13.57 5.20
C THR A 161 8.07 -14.24 4.23
N ASP A 162 8.14 -15.56 4.22
CA ASP A 162 8.94 -16.34 3.27
C ASP A 162 8.38 -16.25 1.85
N ALA A 163 7.04 -16.26 1.69
CA ALA A 163 6.42 -16.04 0.39
C ALA A 163 6.72 -14.63 -0.16
N ILE A 164 6.68 -13.60 0.69
CA ILE A 164 7.06 -12.22 0.32
C ILE A 164 8.52 -12.19 -0.12
N PHE A 165 9.41 -12.83 0.65
CA PHE A 165 10.83 -12.88 0.31
C PHE A 165 11.06 -13.59 -1.03
N ALA A 166 10.46 -14.76 -1.24
CA ALA A 166 10.55 -15.50 -2.51
C ALA A 166 9.99 -14.71 -3.71
N GLN A 167 9.00 -13.85 -3.51
CA GLN A 167 8.54 -12.91 -4.55
C GLN A 167 9.58 -11.82 -4.83
N SER A 168 10.23 -11.29 -3.81
CA SER A 168 11.26 -10.24 -3.95
C SER A 168 12.47 -10.70 -4.75
N GLU A 169 12.89 -11.96 -4.60
CA GLU A 169 14.08 -12.51 -5.27
C GLU A 169 13.90 -12.73 -6.77
N LYS A 170 12.64 -12.82 -7.24
CA LYS A 170 12.30 -13.07 -8.65
C LYS A 170 11.59 -11.90 -9.33
N LEU A 171 11.40 -10.77 -8.64
CA LEU A 171 10.62 -9.66 -9.15
C LEU A 171 11.33 -8.96 -10.32
N THR A 172 10.68 -8.92 -11.48
CA THR A 172 11.19 -8.28 -12.70
C THR A 172 10.44 -7.01 -13.10
N SER A 173 9.26 -6.76 -12.51
CA SER A 173 8.50 -5.54 -12.72
C SER A 173 7.58 -5.23 -11.55
N TYR A 174 7.16 -3.97 -11.46
CA TYR A 174 6.08 -3.52 -10.57
C TYR A 174 5.10 -2.61 -11.31
N LYS A 175 3.86 -2.55 -10.84
CA LYS A 175 2.81 -1.67 -11.38
C LYS A 175 2.69 -0.41 -10.56
N ILE A 176 2.51 0.74 -11.20
CA ILE A 176 2.31 2.04 -10.55
C ILE A 176 1.40 2.93 -11.43
N THR A 177 0.68 3.87 -10.83
CA THR A 177 -0.11 4.86 -11.60
C THR A 177 0.81 5.84 -12.31
N LYS A 178 0.49 6.23 -13.54
CA LYS A 178 1.25 7.26 -14.29
C LYS A 178 1.02 8.65 -13.74
N GLU A 179 -0.21 8.91 -13.35
CA GLU A 179 -0.64 10.21 -12.86
C GLU A 179 -0.19 10.39 -11.40
N SER A 180 0.19 11.62 -11.08
CA SER A 180 0.34 12.02 -9.69
C SER A 180 -1.03 12.05 -9.02
N LEU A 181 -1.14 11.40 -7.86
CA LEU A 181 -2.36 11.37 -7.08
C LEU A 181 -2.34 12.56 -6.10
N ASN A 182 -3.34 13.46 -6.20
CA ASN A 182 -3.50 14.55 -5.24
C ASN A 182 -4.14 14.04 -3.93
N ILE A 183 -3.42 13.20 -3.19
CA ILE A 183 -3.89 12.58 -1.95
C ILE A 183 -3.65 13.53 -0.78
N GLN A 184 -4.72 14.02 -0.15
CA GLN A 184 -4.66 14.87 1.03
C GLN A 184 -4.76 14.03 2.30
N LEU A 185 -3.61 13.58 2.83
CA LEU A 185 -3.58 12.75 4.06
C LEU A 185 -4.00 13.52 5.33
N ASN A 186 -4.03 14.86 5.33
CA ASN A 186 -4.38 15.66 6.50
C ASN A 186 -5.88 15.82 6.74
N SER A 187 -6.72 15.50 5.74
CA SER A 187 -8.17 15.57 5.82
C SER A 187 -8.79 14.18 5.84
N ILE A 188 -9.86 14.00 6.62
CA ILE A 188 -10.67 12.77 6.60
C ILE A 188 -11.67 12.89 5.45
N GLY A 189 -11.78 11.83 4.66
CA GLY A 189 -12.70 11.74 3.53
C GLY A 189 -12.42 10.50 2.67
N SER A 190 -13.12 10.41 1.55
CA SER A 190 -12.93 9.35 0.56
C SER A 190 -12.79 9.96 -0.82
N THR A 191 -11.83 9.46 -1.60
CA THR A 191 -11.66 9.80 -3.01
C THR A 191 -11.75 8.51 -3.81
N LYS A 192 -12.47 8.52 -4.93
CA LYS A 192 -12.60 7.39 -5.85
C LYS A 192 -11.81 7.66 -7.12
N TYR A 193 -11.19 6.62 -7.65
CA TYR A 193 -10.47 6.67 -8.92
C TYR A 193 -11.00 5.59 -9.87
N THR A 194 -10.77 5.77 -11.16
CA THR A 194 -11.10 4.75 -12.17
C THR A 194 -9.84 4.42 -12.93
N LEU A 195 -9.40 3.17 -12.90
CA LEU A 195 -8.29 2.70 -13.71
C LEU A 195 -8.68 2.71 -15.20
N SER A 196 -7.70 2.81 -16.10
CA SER A 196 -7.93 2.74 -17.55
C SER A 196 -8.55 1.41 -18.02
N SER A 197 -8.52 0.37 -17.17
CA SER A 197 -9.26 -0.89 -17.37
C SER A 197 -10.78 -0.76 -17.14
N GLY A 198 -11.25 0.37 -16.63
CA GLY A 198 -12.64 0.60 -16.21
C GLY A 198 -12.92 0.19 -14.75
N GLN A 199 -11.96 -0.40 -14.04
CA GLN A 199 -12.13 -0.76 -12.63
C GLN A 199 -12.10 0.50 -11.75
N THR A 200 -13.13 0.69 -10.91
CA THR A 200 -13.11 1.70 -9.84
C THR A 200 -12.31 1.19 -8.63
N VAL A 201 -11.43 2.05 -8.10
CA VAL A 201 -10.54 1.79 -6.94
C VAL A 201 -10.50 2.99 -5.99
#